data_AF-A0A497JMG5-F1
#
_entry.id   AF-A0A497JMG5-F1
#
_cell.length_a   1.000
_cell.length_b   1.000
_cell.length_c   1.000
_cell.angle_alpha   90.00
_cell.angle_beta   90.00
_cell.angle_gamma   90.00
#
_symmetry.space_group_name_H-M   'P 1'
#
loop_
_entity.id
_entity.type
_entity.pdbx_description
1 polymer ?
#
loop_
_entity_poly.entity_id
_entity_poly.type
_entity_poly.pdbx_seq_one_letter_code
_entity_poly.pdbx_strand_id
1 'polypeptide(L)'
;LYYGFVDPAQAGVQVAPENAKKLVEVGMKILEALNSQIKVKHPENPEAKEIELVTFSAPPENPSHHAKHANVYANTICVSPAGTSVSAKLATLYAKNKLGLNQDIIVESLVNPELVMIGKPAQEVQIGEYKGVIPELSAYAYIIGIEQCIIEPNDPIKYGFLLT
;
A
#
# COMPACT_ATOMS: atom_id res chain seq x y z
N LEU A 1 -7.51 -7.38 0.18
CA LEU A 1 -7.21 -6.06 -0.39
C LEU A 1 -6.73 -6.20 -1.82
N TYR A 2 -7.33 -5.46 -2.74
CA TYR A 2 -6.85 -5.32 -4.11
C TYR A 2 -6.24 -3.93 -4.34
N TYR A 3 -5.19 -3.89 -5.17
CA TYR A 3 -4.39 -2.69 -5.42
C TYR A 3 -4.36 -2.35 -6.91
N GLY A 4 -4.50 -1.07 -7.24
CA GLY A 4 -4.08 -0.51 -8.52
C GLY A 4 -2.65 0.04 -8.43
N PHE A 5 -1.68 -0.61 -9.05
CA PHE A 5 -0.31 -0.06 -9.16
C PHE A 5 -0.21 0.88 -10.36
N VAL A 6 0.22 2.12 -10.10
CA VAL A 6 0.29 3.19 -11.10
C VAL A 6 1.72 3.70 -11.21
N ASP A 7 2.16 3.90 -12.45
CA ASP A 7 3.37 4.68 -12.73
C ASP A 7 3.04 6.17 -12.53
N PRO A 8 3.65 6.87 -11.56
CA PRO A 8 3.35 8.27 -11.29
C PRO A 8 3.61 9.18 -12.50
N ALA A 9 4.57 8.85 -13.37
CA ALA A 9 4.85 9.63 -14.58
C ALA A 9 3.67 9.60 -15.56
N GLN A 10 2.99 8.45 -15.68
CA GLN A 10 1.78 8.34 -16.51
C GLN A 10 0.58 9.10 -15.94
N ALA A 11 0.56 9.30 -14.62
CA ALA A 11 -0.47 10.06 -13.92
C ALA A 11 -0.14 11.56 -13.79
N GLY A 12 1.01 12.01 -14.32
CA GLY A 12 1.44 13.41 -14.24
C GLY A 12 1.70 13.90 -12.81
N VAL A 13 2.13 13.00 -11.92
CA VAL A 13 2.43 13.30 -10.51
C VAL A 13 3.85 12.86 -10.15
N GLN A 14 4.41 13.45 -9.09
CA GLN A 14 5.69 13.03 -8.52
C GLN A 14 5.47 12.52 -7.10
N VAL A 15 6.07 11.37 -6.78
CA VAL A 15 6.00 10.76 -5.45
C VAL A 15 6.96 11.47 -4.49
N ALA A 16 6.45 12.50 -3.83
CA ALA A 16 7.17 13.28 -2.82
C ALA A 16 6.20 13.73 -1.71
N PRO A 17 6.66 13.88 -0.44
CA PRO A 17 5.82 14.27 0.68
C PRO A 17 5.02 15.57 0.46
N GLU A 18 5.65 16.57 -0.14
CA GLU A 18 5.05 17.87 -0.47
C GLU A 18 3.86 17.75 -1.44
N ASN A 19 3.80 16.67 -2.21
CA ASN A 19 2.74 16.38 -3.16
C ASN A 19 1.62 15.51 -2.58
N ALA A 20 1.63 15.19 -1.26
CA ALA A 20 0.66 14.29 -0.63
C ALA A 20 -0.80 14.62 -0.98
N LYS A 21 -1.20 15.89 -0.91
CA LYS A 21 -2.57 16.31 -1.28
C LYS A 21 -2.90 15.99 -2.73
N LYS A 22 -1.95 16.24 -3.65
CA LYS A 22 -2.14 15.97 -5.08
C LYS A 22 -2.18 14.48 -5.37
N LEU A 23 -1.33 13.70 -4.72
CA LEU A 23 -1.32 12.24 -4.81
C LEU A 23 -2.65 11.66 -4.34
N VAL A 24 -3.20 12.14 -3.22
CA VAL A 24 -4.54 11.74 -2.75
C VAL A 24 -5.61 12.09 -3.78
N GLU A 25 -5.66 13.34 -4.26
CA GLU A 25 -6.65 13.78 -5.24
C GLU A 25 -6.64 12.92 -6.52
N VAL A 26 -5.44 12.68 -7.08
CA VAL A 26 -5.28 11.89 -8.31
C VAL A 26 -5.53 10.39 -8.04
N GLY A 27 -5.00 9.86 -6.94
CA GLY A 27 -5.16 8.47 -6.56
C GLY A 27 -6.61 8.08 -6.33
N MET A 28 -7.41 8.94 -5.68
CA MET A 28 -8.84 8.69 -5.48
C MET A 28 -9.62 8.70 -6.79
N LYS A 29 -9.31 9.61 -7.73
CA LYS A 29 -9.93 9.61 -9.08
C LYS A 29 -9.57 8.34 -9.86
N ILE A 30 -8.33 7.88 -9.75
CA ILE A 30 -7.91 6.62 -10.38
C ILE A 30 -8.64 5.44 -9.73
N LEU A 31 -8.77 5.42 -8.40
CA LEU A 31 -9.47 4.35 -7.68
C LEU A 31 -10.94 4.25 -8.08
N GLU A 32 -11.63 5.38 -8.22
CA GLU A 32 -13.00 5.46 -8.72
C GLU A 32 -13.07 4.91 -10.16
N ALA A 33 -12.18 5.37 -11.04
CA ALA A 33 -12.11 4.90 -12.41
C ALA A 33 -11.87 3.38 -12.51
N LEU A 34 -10.96 2.84 -11.70
CA LEU A 34 -10.66 1.41 -11.63
C LEU A 34 -11.89 0.59 -11.21
N ASN A 35 -12.59 0.99 -10.14
CA ASN A 35 -13.78 0.26 -9.68
C ASN A 35 -14.98 0.36 -10.63
N SER A 36 -15.05 1.44 -11.41
CA SER A 36 -16.08 1.59 -12.46
C SER A 36 -15.84 0.66 -13.67
N GLN A 37 -14.59 0.36 -13.99
CA GLN A 37 -14.19 -0.37 -15.21
C GLN A 37 -13.80 -1.83 -14.96
N ILE A 38 -13.29 -2.14 -13.77
CA ILE A 38 -12.72 -3.45 -13.44
C ILE A 38 -13.50 -4.04 -12.26
N LYS A 39 -13.99 -5.26 -12.45
CA LYS A 39 -14.59 -6.05 -11.37
C LYS A 39 -13.58 -7.08 -10.89
N VAL A 40 -13.27 -7.03 -9.60
CA VAL A 40 -12.41 -8.01 -8.93
C VAL A 40 -13.26 -8.88 -8.02
N LYS A 41 -12.85 -10.13 -7.82
CA LYS A 41 -13.48 -11.05 -6.87
C LYS A 41 -12.42 -12.02 -6.39
N HIS A 42 -12.21 -12.10 -5.08
CA HIS A 42 -11.28 -13.05 -4.52
C HIS A 42 -11.83 -14.48 -4.63
N PRO A 43 -11.03 -15.46 -5.10
CA PRO A 43 -11.49 -16.83 -5.34
C PRO A 43 -12.00 -17.52 -4.08
N GLU A 44 -11.42 -17.18 -2.93
CA GLU A 44 -11.71 -17.82 -1.63
C GLU A 44 -12.35 -16.86 -0.60
N ASN A 45 -12.50 -15.58 -0.94
CA ASN A 45 -13.06 -14.57 -0.03
C ASN A 45 -14.10 -13.69 -0.75
N PRO A 46 -15.40 -14.05 -0.70
CA PRO A 46 -16.45 -13.32 -1.40
C PRO A 46 -16.60 -11.85 -1.02
N GLU A 47 -16.12 -11.43 0.16
CA GLU A 47 -16.20 -10.04 0.62
C GLU A 47 -15.17 -9.14 -0.08
N ALA A 48 -14.03 -9.69 -0.49
CA ALA A 48 -13.00 -8.97 -1.21
C ALA A 48 -13.35 -8.88 -2.70
N LYS A 49 -14.12 -7.85 -3.06
CA LYS A 49 -14.72 -7.66 -4.39
C LYS A 49 -14.52 -6.28 -5.02
N GLU A 50 -13.69 -5.44 -4.40
CA GLU A 50 -13.40 -4.08 -4.83
C GLU A 50 -11.90 -3.81 -4.78
N ILE A 51 -11.43 -2.89 -5.62
CA ILE A 51 -10.09 -2.33 -5.51
C ILE A 51 -10.16 -1.24 -4.45
N GLU A 52 -9.39 -1.37 -3.38
CA GLU A 52 -9.52 -0.51 -2.21
C GLU A 52 -8.42 0.55 -2.15
N LEU A 53 -7.30 0.33 -2.84
CA LEU A 53 -6.13 1.19 -2.77
C LEU A 53 -5.50 1.41 -4.15
N VAL A 54 -4.91 2.60 -4.33
CA VAL A 54 -4.00 2.90 -5.44
C VAL A 54 -2.60 3.11 -4.86
N THR A 55 -1.61 2.46 -5.45
CA THR A 55 -0.20 2.65 -5.09
C THR A 55 0.54 3.27 -6.25
N PHE A 56 1.04 4.49 -6.06
CA PHE A 56 2.06 5.05 -6.93
C PHE A 56 3.41 4.40 -6.61
N SER A 57 3.98 3.70 -7.58
CA SER A 57 5.24 2.99 -7.45
C SER A 57 6.30 3.73 -8.29
N ALA A 58 7.13 4.52 -7.61
CA ALA A 58 8.18 5.33 -8.23
C ALA A 58 9.55 4.66 -8.13
N PRO A 59 10.54 5.09 -8.94
CA PRO A 59 11.94 4.84 -8.65
C PRO A 59 12.30 5.28 -7.21
N PRO A 60 13.19 4.54 -6.52
CA PRO A 60 13.64 4.89 -5.19
C PRO A 60 14.56 6.12 -5.20
N GLU A 61 14.71 6.77 -4.05
CA GLU A 61 15.73 7.80 -3.83
C GLU A 61 17.11 7.16 -3.63
N ASN A 62 17.19 6.05 -2.89
CA ASN A 62 18.43 5.31 -2.72
C ASN A 62 18.64 4.32 -3.88
N PRO A 63 19.75 4.39 -4.62
CA PRO A 63 20.02 3.46 -5.73
C PRO A 63 20.15 1.98 -5.34
N SER A 64 20.35 1.65 -4.05
CA SER A 64 20.37 0.27 -3.58
C SER A 64 18.96 -0.29 -3.27
N HIS A 65 17.94 0.55 -3.28
CA HIS A 65 16.55 0.15 -3.07
C HIS A 65 15.86 -0.15 -4.40
N HIS A 66 14.60 -0.62 -4.34
CA HIS A 66 13.89 -1.13 -5.52
C HIS A 66 12.73 -0.24 -5.94
N ALA A 67 12.06 0.43 -5.00
CA ALA A 67 10.95 1.32 -5.29
C ALA A 67 10.66 2.26 -4.11
N LYS A 68 9.95 3.35 -4.41
CA LYS A 68 9.30 4.21 -3.43
C LYS A 68 7.78 4.14 -3.60
N HIS A 69 7.05 3.93 -2.51
CA HIS A 69 5.60 3.74 -2.56
C HIS A 69 4.84 4.92 -1.93
N ALA A 70 3.78 5.35 -2.62
CA ALA A 70 2.74 6.24 -2.11
C ALA A 70 1.38 5.53 -2.20
N ASN A 71 0.82 5.12 -1.06
CA ASN A 71 -0.40 4.32 -1.00
C ASN A 71 -1.60 5.19 -0.65
N VAL A 72 -2.49 5.44 -1.60
CA VAL A 72 -3.70 6.25 -1.43
C VAL A 72 -4.90 5.35 -1.11
N TYR A 73 -5.66 5.74 -0.09
CA TYR A 73 -6.87 5.05 0.37
C TYR A 73 -7.74 6.02 1.17
N ALA A 74 -9.07 5.82 1.19
CA ALA A 74 -9.98 6.56 2.08
C ALA A 74 -9.73 8.09 2.19
N ASN A 75 -9.47 8.76 1.06
CA ASN A 75 -9.12 10.21 1.01
C ASN A 75 -7.88 10.60 1.82
N THR A 76 -6.96 9.66 2.05
CA THR A 76 -5.69 9.87 2.74
C THR A 76 -4.58 9.07 2.04
N ILE A 77 -3.36 9.18 2.56
CA ILE A 77 -2.17 8.50 2.05
C ILE A 77 -1.38 7.88 3.19
N CYS A 78 -0.91 6.65 2.99
CA CYS A 78 -0.06 5.97 3.96
C CYS A 78 1.35 6.57 3.92
N VAL A 79 1.90 6.85 5.09
CA VAL A 79 3.28 7.30 5.24
C VAL A 79 4.27 6.15 5.09
N SER A 80 3.89 4.91 5.41
CA SER A 80 4.77 3.74 5.29
C SER A 80 4.69 3.11 3.87
N PRO A 81 5.64 2.23 3.50
CA PRO A 81 5.54 1.43 2.28
C PRO A 81 4.25 0.60 2.18
N ALA A 82 3.59 0.36 3.33
CA ALA A 82 2.42 -0.49 3.55
C ALA A 82 2.68 -1.97 3.24
N GLY A 83 2.62 -2.83 4.28
CA GLY A 83 2.94 -4.26 4.15
C GLY A 83 2.13 -4.98 3.09
N THR A 84 0.82 -4.78 3.08
CA THR A 84 -0.07 -5.38 2.09
C THR A 84 0.20 -4.89 0.66
N SER A 85 0.67 -3.65 0.48
CA SER A 85 1.11 -3.13 -0.83
C SER A 85 2.40 -3.82 -1.28
N VAL A 86 3.39 -3.92 -0.39
CA VAL A 86 4.64 -4.64 -0.68
C VAL A 86 4.34 -6.11 -1.01
N SER A 87 3.47 -6.79 -0.26
CA SER A 87 2.99 -8.15 -0.58
C SER A 87 2.38 -8.26 -1.98
N ALA A 88 1.48 -7.35 -2.35
CA ALA A 88 0.87 -7.35 -3.68
C ALA A 88 1.91 -7.08 -4.78
N LYS A 89 2.90 -6.22 -4.51
CA LYS A 89 4.00 -5.93 -5.42
C LYS A 89 4.90 -7.16 -5.61
N LEU A 90 5.22 -7.87 -4.54
CA LEU A 90 5.99 -9.12 -4.57
C LEU A 90 5.30 -10.16 -5.46
N ALA A 91 4.00 -10.40 -5.25
CA ALA A 91 3.22 -11.32 -6.08
C ALA A 91 3.21 -10.89 -7.56
N THR A 92 3.09 -9.59 -7.83
CA THR A 92 3.11 -9.04 -9.19
C THR A 92 4.46 -9.23 -9.89
N LEU A 93 5.57 -8.99 -9.18
CA LEU A 93 6.92 -9.18 -9.72
C LEU A 93 7.23 -10.66 -9.94
N TYR A 94 6.84 -11.51 -8.99
CA TYR A 94 6.99 -12.95 -9.08
C TYR A 94 6.23 -13.52 -10.29
N ALA A 95 4.95 -13.19 -10.44
CA ALA A 95 4.14 -13.62 -11.59
C ALA A 95 4.70 -13.13 -12.94
N LYS A 96 5.46 -12.03 -12.95
CA LYS A 96 6.13 -11.48 -14.15
C LYS A 96 7.55 -12.01 -14.36
N ASN A 97 7.99 -13.00 -13.57
CA ASN A 97 9.36 -13.52 -13.57
C ASN A 97 10.45 -12.44 -13.37
N LYS A 98 10.11 -11.34 -12.69
CA LYS A 98 11.03 -10.24 -12.37
C LYS A 98 11.66 -10.37 -10.98
N LEU A 99 11.18 -11.31 -10.17
CA LEU A 99 11.67 -11.60 -8.84
C LEU A 99 11.53 -13.10 -8.58
N GLY A 100 12.61 -13.76 -8.17
CA GLY A 100 12.61 -15.17 -7.78
C GLY A 100 12.18 -15.38 -6.33
N LEU A 101 11.93 -16.65 -5.96
CA LEU A 101 11.72 -17.01 -4.55
C LEU A 101 12.92 -16.61 -3.70
N ASN A 102 12.65 -16.16 -2.48
CA ASN A 102 13.64 -15.74 -1.49
C ASN A 102 14.58 -14.60 -1.94
N GLN A 103 14.21 -13.84 -2.97
CA GLN A 103 14.91 -12.62 -3.37
C GLN A 103 14.26 -11.40 -2.70
N ASP A 104 15.07 -10.65 -1.96
CA ASP A 104 14.61 -9.45 -1.25
C ASP A 104 14.42 -8.28 -2.21
N ILE A 105 13.38 -7.49 -1.94
CA ILE A 105 13.26 -6.11 -2.41
C ILE A 105 13.23 -5.18 -1.19
N ILE A 106 13.68 -3.95 -1.42
CA ILE A 106 13.64 -2.88 -0.42
C ILE A 106 12.75 -1.79 -0.97
N VAL A 107 11.68 -1.46 -0.23
CA VAL A 107 10.69 -0.46 -0.62
C VAL A 107 10.71 0.69 0.36
N GLU A 108 10.88 1.91 -0.15
CA GLU A 108 10.94 3.15 0.61
C GLU A 108 9.55 3.67 0.98
N SER A 109 9.48 4.27 2.16
CA SER A 109 8.37 5.11 2.61
C SER A 109 8.25 6.36 1.73
N LEU A 110 7.04 6.92 1.66
CA LEU A 110 6.82 8.22 1.05
C LEU A 110 7.64 9.33 1.73
N VAL A 111 7.75 9.27 3.07
CA VAL A 111 8.21 10.40 3.90
C VAL A 111 9.70 10.39 4.23
N ASN A 112 10.35 9.22 4.20
CA ASN A 112 11.78 9.12 4.48
C ASN A 112 12.37 7.87 3.82
N PRO A 113 13.42 7.97 2.99
CA PRO A 113 14.03 6.82 2.31
C PRO A 113 14.70 5.82 3.26
N GLU A 114 15.04 6.22 4.49
CA GLU A 114 15.57 5.31 5.52
C GLU A 114 14.47 4.46 6.19
N LEU A 115 13.21 4.89 6.10
CA LEU A 115 12.06 4.12 6.56
C LEU A 115 11.64 3.14 5.49
N VAL A 116 12.29 1.98 5.49
CA VAL A 116 12.08 0.94 4.48
C VAL A 116 11.26 -0.23 5.00
N MET A 117 10.69 -0.96 4.06
CA MET A 117 10.21 -2.32 4.26
C MET A 117 10.97 -3.26 3.33
N ILE A 118 11.53 -4.31 3.91
CA ILE A 118 12.17 -5.40 3.17
C ILE A 118 11.14 -6.49 2.98
N GLY A 119 11.06 -7.06 1.78
CA GLY A 119 10.15 -8.17 1.54
C GLY A 119 10.66 -9.14 0.49
N LYS A 120 10.25 -10.40 0.60
CA LYS A 120 10.54 -11.44 -0.39
C LYS A 120 9.35 -12.38 -0.58
N PRO A 121 9.19 -13.00 -1.77
CA PRO A 121 8.27 -14.11 -1.93
C PRO A 121 8.92 -15.35 -1.32
N ALA A 122 8.50 -15.74 -0.12
CA ALA A 122 9.14 -16.82 0.64
C ALA A 122 8.75 -18.20 0.13
N GLN A 123 7.48 -18.35 -0.28
CA GLN A 123 6.94 -19.61 -0.74
C GLN A 123 5.89 -19.38 -1.82
N GLU A 124 5.86 -20.24 -2.84
CA GLU A 124 4.78 -20.29 -3.82
C GLU A 124 3.60 -21.12 -3.27
N VAL A 125 2.38 -20.64 -3.53
CA VAL A 125 1.14 -21.30 -3.11
C VAL A 125 0.08 -21.21 -4.20
N GLN A 126 -0.94 -22.05 -4.07
CA GLN A 126 -2.14 -21.99 -4.91
C GLN A 126 -3.26 -21.28 -4.11
N ILE A 127 -3.97 -20.33 -4.73
CA ILE A 127 -5.12 -19.61 -4.15
C ILE A 127 -6.27 -19.71 -5.15
N GLY A 128 -7.21 -20.62 -4.88
CA GLY A 128 -8.18 -21.08 -5.87
C GLY A 128 -7.49 -21.52 -7.17
N GLU A 129 -7.80 -20.86 -8.27
CA GLU A 129 -7.20 -21.11 -9.59
C GLU A 129 -5.94 -20.28 -9.89
N TYR A 130 -5.55 -19.37 -9.00
CA TYR A 130 -4.37 -18.51 -9.17
C TYR A 130 -3.14 -19.05 -8.45
N LYS A 131 -1.98 -18.85 -9.09
CA LYS A 131 -0.67 -19.01 -8.44
C LYS A 131 -0.37 -17.76 -7.63
N GLY A 132 -0.08 -17.92 -6.35
CA GLY A 132 0.23 -16.85 -5.40
C GLY A 132 1.56 -17.09 -4.69
N VAL A 133 1.89 -16.17 -3.79
CA VAL A 133 3.07 -16.30 -2.92
C VAL A 133 2.69 -15.99 -1.47
N ILE A 134 3.33 -16.67 -0.53
CA ILE A 134 3.38 -16.24 0.87
C ILE A 134 4.53 -15.23 0.97
N PRO A 135 4.24 -13.95 1.23
CA PRO A 135 5.26 -12.94 1.41
C PRO A 135 5.83 -13.00 2.84
N GLU A 136 7.14 -12.76 2.96
CA GLU A 136 7.77 -12.43 4.24
C GLU A 136 8.16 -10.95 4.20
N LEU A 137 7.84 -10.20 5.26
CA LEU A 137 8.10 -8.78 5.36
C LEU A 137 8.85 -8.46 6.65
N SER A 138 9.81 -7.55 6.57
CA SER A 138 10.55 -7.00 7.71
C SER A 138 10.50 -5.47 7.68
N ALA A 139 10.22 -4.87 8.83
CA ALA A 139 10.22 -3.43 9.03
C ALA A 139 10.51 -3.09 10.49
N TYR A 140 10.88 -1.84 10.76
CA TYR A 140 11.07 -1.33 12.11
C TYR A 140 9.83 -0.58 12.59
N ALA A 141 9.53 -0.70 13.88
CA ALA A 141 8.55 0.10 14.58
C ALA A 141 9.18 0.62 15.87
N TYR A 142 8.79 1.83 16.28
CA TYR A 142 9.34 2.50 17.44
C TYR A 142 8.20 2.88 18.40
N ILE A 143 8.44 2.71 19.70
CA ILE A 143 7.52 3.18 20.74
C ILE A 143 7.62 4.70 20.77
N ILE A 144 6.52 5.39 20.47
CA ILE A 144 6.47 6.86 20.47
C ILE A 144 5.77 7.45 21.71
N GLY A 145 5.07 6.62 22.47
CA GLY A 145 4.31 7.05 23.63
C GLY A 145 3.54 5.90 24.29
N ILE A 146 3.04 6.18 25.48
CA ILE A 146 2.07 5.34 26.20
C ILE A 146 0.90 6.26 26.51
N GLU A 147 -0.29 5.92 26.02
CA GLU A 147 -1.47 6.76 26.11
C GLU A 147 -2.53 6.10 27.00
N GLN A 148 -3.21 6.91 27.82
CA GLN A 148 -4.39 6.50 28.57
C GLN A 148 -5.59 7.33 28.09
N CYS A 149 -6.43 6.73 27.25
CA CYS A 149 -7.65 7.34 26.73
C CYS A 149 -8.84 7.00 27.65
N ILE A 150 -9.59 8.01 28.08
CA ILE A 150 -10.77 7.86 28.94
C ILE A 150 -11.98 8.44 28.19
N ILE A 151 -13.06 7.66 28.09
CA ILE A 151 -14.31 8.09 27.48
C ILE A 151 -15.36 8.29 28.59
N GLU A 152 -15.70 9.54 28.85
CA GLU A 152 -16.69 9.89 29.86
C GLU A 152 -18.13 9.65 29.35
N PRO A 153 -19.03 9.04 30.16
CA PRO A 153 -20.39 8.75 29.71
C PRO A 153 -21.18 10.00 29.27
N ASN A 154 -20.91 11.15 29.90
CA ASN A 154 -21.63 12.41 29.71
C ASN A 154 -20.98 13.35 28.69
N ASP A 155 -19.85 12.97 28.07
CA ASP A 155 -19.23 13.77 27.01
C ASP A 155 -20.11 13.72 25.73
N PRO A 156 -20.60 14.87 25.24
CA PRO A 156 -21.48 14.93 24.07
C PRO A 156 -20.80 14.54 22.75
N ILE A 157 -19.46 14.50 22.70
CA ILE A 157 -18.67 14.16 21.50
C ILE A 157 -17.73 12.97 21.73
N LYS A 158 -18.06 12.09 22.69
CA LYS A 158 -17.21 10.99 23.16
C LYS A 158 -16.74 9.95 22.13
N TYR A 159 -17.33 9.94 20.93
CA TYR A 159 -16.92 9.09 19.81
C TYR A 159 -16.20 9.86 18.70
N GLY A 160 -15.82 11.10 18.97
CA GLY A 160 -15.16 12.00 18.03
C GLY A 160 -16.12 12.61 17.02
N PHE A 161 -15.54 13.41 16.13
CA PHE A 161 -16.20 14.05 15.00
C PHE A 161 -15.18 14.25 13.88
N LEU A 162 -15.66 14.44 12.66
CA LEU A 162 -14.81 14.73 11.50
C LEU A 162 -15.29 16.03 10.85
N LEU A 163 -14.39 17.02 10.74
CA LEU A 163 -14.63 18.28 10.03
C LEU A 163 -13.86 18.21 8.71
N THR A 164 -14.44 17.54 7.72
CA THR A 164 -13.87 17.40 6.38
C THR A 164 -14.93 17.70 5.34
#